data_AF-A0A2N2VTB8-F1
#
_entry.id   AF-A0A2N2VTB8-F1
#
_cell.length_a   1.000
_cell.length_b   1.000
_cell.length_c   1.000
_cell.angle_alpha   90.00
_cell.angle_beta   90.00
_cell.angle_gamma   90.00
#
_symmetry.space_group_name_H-M   'P 1'
#
loop_
_entity.id
_entity.type
_entity.pdbx_description
1 polymer ?
#
loop_
_entity_poly.entity_id
_entity_poly.type
_entity_poly.pdbx_seq_one_letter_code
_entity_poly.pdbx_strand_id
1 'polypeptide(L)'
;LKYDSGRELKWFLVGFSPRKQNLTLYLMNGLERHSKLLSKPGKYKTGKSCLYINKLTDIDLETLNLLISDSLNMNKNRKTES
;
A
#
# COMPACT_ATOMS: atom_id res chain seq x y z
N LEU A 1 1.71 -14.73 10.11
CA LEU A 1 0.68 -15.75 10.44
C LEU A 1 1.35 -17.11 10.37
N LYS A 2 1.28 -17.90 11.45
CA LYS A 2 1.89 -19.24 11.53
C LYS A 2 0.76 -20.24 11.65
N TYR A 3 0.71 -21.20 10.72
CA TYR A 3 -0.28 -22.28 10.74
C TYR A 3 0.23 -23.41 11.64
N ASP A 4 -0.70 -24.23 12.16
CA ASP A 4 -0.39 -25.44 12.94
C ASP A 4 0.57 -26.39 12.22
N SER A 5 0.59 -26.38 10.89
CA SER A 5 1.53 -27.15 10.06
C SER A 5 2.97 -26.60 10.04
N GLY A 6 3.28 -25.56 10.83
CA GLY A 6 4.59 -24.90 10.86
C GLY A 6 4.84 -23.95 9.68
N ARG A 7 3.88 -23.80 8.75
CA ARG A 7 4.01 -22.93 7.58
C ARG A 7 3.86 -21.46 7.99
N GLU A 8 4.90 -20.68 7.76
CA GLU A 8 4.87 -19.22 7.95
C GLU A 8 4.51 -18.52 6.65
N LEU A 9 3.43 -17.74 6.68
CA LEU A 9 3.10 -16.84 5.58
C LEU A 9 3.81 -15.50 5.79
N LYS A 10 4.85 -15.26 5.00
CA LYS A 10 5.46 -13.94 4.83
C LYS A 10 4.63 -13.16 3.82
N TRP A 11 3.93 -12.15 4.31
CA TRP A 11 3.23 -11.19 3.46
C TRP A 11 4.19 -10.14 2.92
N PHE A 12 3.89 -9.63 1.72
CA PHE A 12 4.62 -8.50 1.14
C PHE A 12 4.37 -7.22 1.95
N LEU A 13 5.32 -6.28 1.87
CA LEU A 13 5.18 -4.98 2.56
C LEU A 13 4.33 -4.00 1.73
N VAL A 14 4.59 -4.02 0.42
CA VAL A 14 3.86 -3.29 -0.62
C VAL A 14 3.73 -4.25 -1.81
N GLY A 15 2.57 -4.26 -2.44
CA GLY A 15 2.32 -5.08 -3.62
C GLY A 15 1.47 -4.33 -4.62
N PHE A 16 1.47 -4.75 -5.88
CA PHE A 16 0.57 -4.20 -6.88
C PHE A 16 -0.04 -5.30 -7.73
N SER A 17 -1.25 -5.05 -8.23
CA SER A 17 -1.96 -5.95 -9.13
C SER A 17 -2.51 -5.12 -10.30
N PRO A 18 -2.00 -5.33 -11.52
CA PRO A 18 -2.63 -4.78 -12.71
C PRO A 18 -3.95 -5.51 -12.93
N ARG A 19 -5.03 -4.75 -13.10
CA ARG A 19 -6.35 -5.25 -13.51
C ARG A 19 -6.74 -4.61 -14.84
N LYS A 20 -7.77 -5.17 -15.47
CA LYS A 20 -8.25 -4.74 -16.80
C LYS A 20 -8.55 -3.24 -16.91
N GLN A 21 -8.97 -2.59 -15.83
CA GLN A 21 -9.35 -1.17 -15.83
C GLN A 21 -8.48 -0.29 -14.91
N ASN A 22 -7.74 -0.87 -13.98
CA ASN A 22 -7.00 -0.13 -12.98
C ASN A 22 -5.78 -0.92 -12.46
N LEU A 23 -4.79 -0.17 -12.00
CA LEU A 23 -3.68 -0.65 -11.21
C LEU A 23 -4.05 -0.51 -9.72
N THR A 24 -4.09 -1.64 -9.02
CA THR A 24 -4.32 -1.67 -7.57
C THR A 24 -2.97 -1.74 -6.86
N LEU A 25 -2.69 -0.78 -5.98
CA LEU A 25 -1.54 -0.80 -5.07
C LEU A 25 -2.02 -1.19 -3.67
N TYR A 26 -1.35 -2.15 -3.04
CA TYR A 26 -1.63 -2.64 -1.71
C TYR A 26 -0.60 -2.12 -0.73
N LEU A 27 -1.06 -1.40 0.29
CA LEU A 27 -0.25 -0.79 1.35
C LEU A 27 -0.71 -1.39 2.68
N MET A 28 0.09 -2.31 3.24
CA MET A 28 -0.31 -3.15 4.38
C MET A 28 -0.47 -2.38 5.70
N ASN A 29 0.02 -1.15 5.78
CA ASN A 29 -0.17 -0.25 6.92
C ASN A 29 -1.51 0.52 6.89
N GLY A 30 -2.32 0.35 5.84
CA GLY A 30 -3.59 1.04 5.68
C GLY A 30 -3.44 2.50 5.20
N LEU A 31 -4.48 3.01 4.54
CA LEU A 31 -4.47 4.34 3.91
C LEU A 31 -5.07 5.45 4.80
N GLU A 32 -5.76 5.12 5.88
CA GLU A 32 -6.45 6.11 6.74
C GLU A 32 -5.48 7.15 7.35
N ARG A 33 -4.30 6.69 7.79
CA ARG A 33 -3.19 7.52 8.28
C ARG A 33 -2.63 8.47 7.22
N HIS A 34 -2.85 8.16 5.95
CA HIS A 34 -2.37 8.93 4.81
C HIS A 34 -3.43 9.88 4.24
N SER A 35 -4.57 10.06 4.92
CA SER A 35 -5.65 10.95 4.51
C SER A 35 -5.19 12.36 4.10
N LYS A 36 -4.19 12.93 4.77
CA LYS A 36 -3.58 14.23 4.40
C LYS A 36 -2.72 14.20 3.13
N LEU A 37 -2.03 13.09 2.85
CA LEU A 37 -1.29 12.92 1.59
C LEU A 37 -2.27 12.67 0.43
N LEU A 38 -3.36 11.95 0.73
CA LEU A 38 -4.44 11.60 -0.19
C LEU A 38 -5.51 12.71 -0.32
N SER A 39 -5.34 13.85 0.34
CA SER A 39 -6.20 15.02 0.10
C SER A 39 -5.72 15.83 -1.10
N LYS A 40 -4.55 15.51 -1.66
CA LYS A 40 -4.07 16.10 -2.90
C LYS A 40 -4.95 15.63 -4.08
N PRO A 41 -5.27 16.53 -5.02
CA PRO A 41 -6.12 16.20 -6.16
C PRO A 41 -5.48 15.08 -7.01
N GLY A 42 -6.28 14.08 -7.36
CA GLY A 42 -5.90 12.99 -8.26
C GLY A 42 -7.09 12.13 -8.64
N LYS A 43 -6.94 11.34 -9.70
CA LYS A 43 -7.99 10.43 -10.20
C LYS A 43 -7.74 9.02 -9.68
N TYR A 44 -7.88 8.85 -8.37
CA TYR A 44 -7.73 7.56 -7.69
C TYR A 44 -8.87 7.29 -6.74
N LYS A 45 -9.05 6.01 -6.38
CA LYS A 45 -9.96 5.58 -5.33
C LYS A 45 -9.16 4.91 -4.22
N THR A 46 -9.64 4.99 -2.99
CA THR A 46 -9.02 4.37 -1.83
C THR A 46 -9.97 3.34 -1.21
N GLY A 47 -9.42 2.23 -0.75
CA GLY A 47 -10.04 1.31 0.20
C GLY A 47 -9.21 1.26 1.49
N LYS A 48 -9.46 0.28 2.37
CA LYS A 48 -8.78 0.19 3.67
C LYS A 48 -7.24 0.14 3.54
N SER A 49 -6.75 -0.72 2.66
CA SER A 49 -5.31 -0.97 2.43
C SER A 49 -4.95 -0.96 0.94
N CYS A 50 -5.82 -0.43 0.09
CA CYS A 50 -5.69 -0.48 -1.36
C CYS A 50 -5.92 0.88 -2.00
N LEU A 51 -5.04 1.26 -2.91
CA LEU A 51 -5.14 2.45 -3.74
C LEU A 51 -5.38 2.01 -5.19
N TYR A 52 -6.42 2.53 -5.81
CA TYR A 52 -6.81 2.22 -7.18
C TYR A 52 -6.49 3.41 -8.08
N ILE A 53 -5.58 3.24 -9.02
CA ILE A 53 -5.18 4.25 -10.01
C ILE A 53 -5.40 3.69 -11.41
N ASN A 54 -5.95 4.46 -12.35
CA ASN A 54 -6.12 3.96 -13.72
C ASN A 54 -4.79 4.01 -14.50
N LYS A 55 -4.01 5.08 -14.30
CA LYS A 55 -2.68 5.29 -14.89
C LYS A 55 -1.80 6.08 -13.92
N LEU A 56 -0.48 5.97 -14.06
CA LEU A 56 0.45 6.70 -13.18
C LEU A 56 0.33 8.22 -13.29
N THR A 57 -0.11 8.75 -14.44
CA THR A 57 -0.34 10.18 -14.63
C THR A 57 -1.59 10.72 -13.94
N ASP A 58 -2.43 9.85 -13.39
CA ASP A 58 -3.62 10.24 -12.61
C ASP A 58 -3.30 10.53 -11.13
N ILE A 59 -2.06 10.29 -10.71
CA ILE A 59 -1.56 10.54 -9.36
C ILE A 59 -0.23 11.30 -9.41
N ASP A 60 -0.02 12.16 -8.42
CA ASP A 60 1.29 12.77 -8.20
C ASP A 60 2.32 11.71 -7.77
N LEU A 61 3.38 11.55 -8.56
CA LEU A 61 4.42 10.55 -8.33
C LEU A 61 5.19 10.80 -7.04
N GLU A 62 5.35 12.05 -6.63
CA GLU A 62 6.00 12.39 -5.36
C GLU A 62 5.16 11.89 -4.18
N THR A 63 3.86 12.15 -4.21
CA THR A 63 2.90 11.63 -3.23
C THR A 63 2.88 10.10 -3.21
N LEU A 64 2.90 9.45 -4.37
CA LEU A 64 2.97 8.00 -4.47
C LEU A 64 4.26 7.43 -3.83
N ASN A 65 5.40 8.06 -4.09
CA ASN A 65 6.68 7.67 -3.49
C ASN A 65 6.70 7.84 -1.97
N LEU A 66 6.11 8.92 -1.45
CA LEU A 66 5.98 9.16 -0.01
C LEU A 66 5.11 8.08 0.66
N LEU A 67 3.99 7.71 0.04
CA LEU A 67 3.10 6.65 0.54
C LEU A 67 3.81 5.30 0.62
N ILE A 68 4.54 4.92 -0.44
CA ILE A 68 5.28 3.66 -0.48
C ILE A 68 6.41 3.67 0.56
N SER A 69 7.15 4.77 0.66
CA SER A 69 8.28 4.90 1.59
C SER A 69 7.84 4.82 3.05
N ASP A 70 6.74 5.50 3.41
CA ASP A 70 6.17 5.40 4.76
C ASP A 70 5.70 3.98 5.07
N SER A 71 5.00 3.34 4.13
CA SER A 71 4.57 1.93 4.27
C SER A 71 5.75 0.99 4.47
N LEU A 72 6.86 1.18 3.75
CA LEU A 72 8.06 0.35 3.91
C LEU A 72 8.76 0.59 5.25
N ASN A 73 8.93 1.84 5.68
CA ASN A 73 9.59 2.18 6.93
C ASN A 73 8.85 1.63 8.15
N MET A 74 7.52 1.70 8.14
CA MET A 74 6.73 1.14 9.22
C MET A 74 6.83 -0.38 9.35
N ASN A 75 6.82 -1.09 8.22
CA ASN A 75 6.87 -2.55 8.29
C ASN A 75 8.26 -3.07 8.70
N LYS A 76 9.33 -2.27 8.54
CA LYS A 76 10.64 -2.59 9.14
C LYS A 76 10.54 -2.63 10.67
N ASN A 77 9.82 -1.67 11.28
CA ASN A 77 9.62 -1.62 12.73
C ASN A 77 8.72 -2.76 13.24
N ARG A 78 7.90 -3.36 12.38
CA ARG A 78 7.04 -4.51 12.71
C ARG A 78 7.78 -5.85 12.66
N LYS A 79 8.96 -5.91 12.03
CA LYS A 79 9.81 -7.13 12.00
C LYS A 79 10.70 -7.26 13.24
N THR A 80 10.81 -6.23 14.08
CA THR A 80 11.64 -6.22 15.29
C THR A 80 10.90 -6.66 16.55
N GLU A 81 9.60 -6.99 16.47
CA GLU A 81 8.78 -7.44 17.62
C GLU A 81 8.21 -8.85 17.41
N SER A 82 8.99 -9.78 16.84
CA SER A 82 8.61 -11.20 16.79
C SER A 82 9.82 -12.11 16.95
#